data_AF-A0A2D8I3W7-F1
#
_entry.id   AF-A0A2D8I3W7-F1
#
_cell.length_a   1.000
_cell.length_b   1.000
_cell.length_c   1.000
_cell.angle_alpha   90.00
_cell.angle_beta   90.00
_cell.angle_gamma   90.00
#
_symmetry.space_group_name_H-M   'P 1'
#
loop_
_entity.id
_entity.type
_entity.pdbx_description
1 polymer ?
#
loop_
_entity_poly.entity_id
_entity_poly.type
_entity_poly.pdbx_seq_one_letter_code
_entity_poly.pdbx_strand_id
1 'polypeptide(L)'
;LRIQKANQLILLENFILDPKSDSVYPWQNSFPSPFYGCLYLSSSIVSVDLPCRDAIHKMQSENLLVGVTSMHRNAGWVIKVLAGDPYEFRKAMNRIRELLYEAVGRLPTNFRRY
;
A
#
# COMPACT_ATOMS: atom_id res chain seq x y z
N LEU A 1 10.75 -1.86 8.08
CA LEU A 1 11.12 -0.86 7.06
C LEU A 1 11.41 0.49 7.72
N ARG A 2 12.53 1.11 7.38
CA ARG A 2 12.90 2.46 7.82
C ARG A 2 13.20 3.30 6.58
N ILE A 3 12.50 4.42 6.39
CA ILE A 3 12.76 5.34 5.27
C ILE A 3 13.17 6.70 5.83
N GLN A 4 14.27 7.22 5.32
CA GLN A 4 14.79 8.55 5.65
C GLN A 4 14.86 9.43 4.40
N LYS A 5 14.58 10.72 4.57
CA LYS A 5 14.73 11.75 3.53
C LYS A 5 15.36 12.98 4.16
N ALA A 6 16.42 13.51 3.56
CA ALA A 6 17.17 14.65 4.09
C ALA A 6 17.54 14.51 5.59
N ASN A 7 18.09 13.35 5.97
CA ASN A 7 18.41 12.98 7.36
C ASN A 7 17.24 12.93 8.36
N GLN A 8 16.00 13.08 7.91
CA GLN A 8 14.82 12.93 8.77
C GLN A 8 14.15 11.57 8.56
N LEU A 9 13.72 10.95 9.66
CA LEU A 9 12.90 9.75 9.62
C LEU A 9 11.48 10.12 9.16
N ILE A 10 11.06 9.56 8.02
CA ILE A 10 9.73 9.83 7.45
C ILE A 10 8.78 8.63 7.57
N LEU A 11 9.32 7.42 7.74
CA LEU A 11 8.54 6.21 7.98
C LEU A 11 9.36 5.22 8.79
N LEU A 12 8.74 4.67 9.82
CA LEU A 12 9.20 3.49 10.53
C LEU A 12 8.03 2.52 10.64
N GLU A 13 8.17 1.35 10.01
CA GLU A 13 7.15 0.30 10.10
C GLU A 13 7.83 -1.02 10.47
N ASN A 14 7.26 -1.73 11.43
CA ASN A 14 7.74 -3.03 11.87
C ASN A 14 6.64 -4.06 11.64
N PHE A 15 6.90 -5.07 10.81
CA PHE A 15 5.95 -6.13 10.51
C PHE A 15 6.33 -7.36 11.33
N ILE A 16 5.52 -7.66 12.34
CA ILE A 16 5.64 -8.88 13.14
C ILE A 16 4.42 -9.74 12.81
N LEU A 17 4.66 -10.88 12.18
CA LEU A 17 3.63 -11.88 11.93
C LEU A 17 3.75 -12.95 13.00
N ASP A 18 3.00 -12.76 14.08
CA ASP A 18 2.84 -13.74 15.13
C ASP A 18 1.39 -14.25 15.11
N PRO A 19 1.13 -15.53 14.83
CA PRO A 19 -0.23 -16.09 14.81
C PRO A 19 -0.94 -16.01 16.17
N LYS A 20 -0.21 -15.78 17.26
CA LYS A 20 -0.75 -15.59 18.61
C LYS A 20 -0.99 -14.12 18.95
N SER A 21 -0.61 -13.19 18.08
CA SER A 21 -0.82 -11.77 18.29
C SER A 21 -2.21 -11.34 17.84
N ASP A 22 -2.89 -10.56 18.68
CA ASP A 22 -4.19 -9.97 18.38
C ASP A 22 -4.16 -9.10 17.12
N SER A 23 -2.98 -8.60 16.73
CA SER A 23 -2.79 -7.80 15.51
C SER A 23 -3.10 -8.55 14.21
N VAL A 24 -3.14 -9.88 14.24
CA VAL A 24 -3.41 -10.72 13.05
C VAL A 24 -4.89 -11.09 12.95
N TYR A 25 -5.67 -10.96 14.04
CA TYR A 25 -7.11 -11.27 14.02
C TYR A 25 -7.90 -10.48 12.97
N PRO A 26 -7.69 -9.17 12.75
CA PRO A 26 -8.40 -8.46 11.70
C PRO A 26 -8.18 -9.08 10.31
N TRP A 27 -7.01 -9.69 10.06
CA TRP A 27 -6.72 -10.30 8.77
C TRP A 27 -7.40 -11.66 8.64
N GLN A 28 -7.33 -12.49 9.70
CA GLN A 28 -8.00 -13.79 9.77
C GLN A 28 -9.53 -13.67 9.68
N ASN A 29 -10.09 -12.61 10.28
CA ASN A 29 -11.52 -12.33 10.25
C ASN A 29 -11.98 -11.71 8.93
N SER A 30 -11.06 -11.11 8.15
CA SER A 30 -11.40 -10.53 6.85
C SER A 30 -11.48 -11.63 5.78
N PHE A 31 -10.47 -12.50 5.69
CA PHE A 31 -10.41 -13.55 4.67
C PHE A 31 -9.82 -14.86 5.24
N PRO A 32 -10.28 -16.05 4.76
CA PRO A 32 -9.72 -17.33 5.19
C PRO A 32 -8.23 -17.53 4.83
N SER A 33 -7.78 -16.97 3.70
CA SER A 33 -6.39 -17.04 3.23
C SER A 33 -5.92 -15.68 2.72
N PRO A 34 -5.62 -14.72 3.63
CA PRO A 34 -5.36 -13.35 3.23
C PRO A 34 -3.99 -13.16 2.57
N PHE A 35 -3.96 -12.37 1.51
CA PHE A 35 -2.75 -11.88 0.84
C PHE A 35 -2.56 -10.40 1.18
N TYR A 36 -1.43 -10.06 1.79
CA TYR A 36 -1.13 -8.71 2.23
C TYR A 36 -0.06 -8.03 1.38
N GLY A 37 -0.26 -6.74 1.14
CA GLY A 37 0.69 -5.87 0.46
C GLY A 37 0.72 -4.49 1.08
N CYS A 38 1.90 -3.90 1.16
CA CYS A 38 2.09 -2.52 1.60
C CYS A 38 2.98 -1.79 0.59
N LEU A 39 2.50 -0.66 0.07
CA LEU A 39 3.25 0.22 -0.82
C LEU A 39 3.52 1.56 -0.14
N TYR A 40 4.66 2.14 -0.49
CA TYR A 40 5.10 3.43 0.01
C TYR A 40 5.40 4.33 -1.17
N LEU A 41 4.70 5.46 -1.24
CA LEU A 41 4.95 6.48 -2.24
C LEU A 41 5.56 7.70 -1.55
N SER A 42 6.83 8.00 -1.80
CA SER A 42 7.43 9.28 -1.43
C SER A 42 7.79 10.07 -2.68
N SER A 43 7.08 11.18 -2.89
CA SER A 43 7.28 12.08 -4.03
C SER A 43 6.93 13.49 -3.61
N SER A 44 7.70 14.48 -4.04
CA SER A 44 7.35 15.89 -3.82
C SER A 44 6.09 16.28 -4.59
N ILE A 45 5.85 15.66 -5.77
CA ILE A 45 4.75 15.98 -6.69
C ILE A 45 3.39 15.79 -6.02
N VAL A 46 3.23 14.68 -5.30
CA VAL A 46 1.95 14.27 -4.67
C VAL A 46 2.07 14.20 -3.16
N SER A 47 2.97 14.99 -2.56
CA SER A 47 3.27 14.91 -1.12
C SER A 47 2.09 15.31 -0.23
N VAL A 48 1.30 16.29 -0.68
CA VAL A 48 0.18 16.88 0.06
C VAL A 48 -1.17 16.33 -0.42
N ASP A 49 -1.30 16.12 -1.74
CA ASP A 49 -2.51 15.60 -2.36
C ASP A 49 -2.17 14.45 -3.30
N LEU A 50 -2.97 13.38 -3.25
CA LEU A 50 -2.84 12.22 -4.11
C LEU A 50 -4.10 12.10 -4.98
N PRO A 51 -4.05 12.54 -6.25
CA PRO A 51 -5.24 12.60 -7.12
C PRO A 51 -5.95 11.25 -7.28
N CYS A 52 -5.20 10.14 -7.23
CA CYS A 52 -5.75 8.79 -7.37
C CYS A 52 -6.20 8.17 -6.04
N ARG A 53 -6.16 8.89 -4.91
CA ARG A 53 -6.53 8.37 -3.59
C ARG A 53 -7.94 7.77 -3.57
N ASP A 54 -8.92 8.51 -4.06
CA ASP A 54 -10.32 8.06 -4.08
C ASP A 54 -10.52 6.90 -5.04
N ALA A 55 -9.81 6.91 -6.18
CA ALA A 55 -9.85 5.80 -7.13
C ALA A 55 -9.32 4.51 -6.50
N ILE A 56 -8.22 4.58 -5.75
CA ILE A 56 -7.66 3.45 -5.01
C ILE A 56 -8.63 2.99 -3.91
N HIS A 57 -9.22 3.92 -3.16
CA HIS A 57 -10.15 3.57 -2.10
C HIS A 57 -11.43 2.89 -2.63
N LYS A 58 -11.93 3.32 -3.79
CA LYS A 58 -13.08 2.72 -4.49
C LYS A 58 -12.78 1.34 -5.09
N MET A 59 -11.53 0.85 -5.05
CA MET A 59 -11.22 -0.53 -5.46
C MET A 59 -11.70 -1.56 -4.44
N GLN A 60 -12.11 -1.16 -3.24
CA GLN A 60 -12.64 -2.09 -2.24
C GLN A 60 -13.78 -2.95 -2.79
N SER A 61 -13.78 -4.22 -2.41
CA SER A 61 -14.80 -5.19 -2.77
C SER A 61 -14.99 -6.18 -1.62
N GLU A 62 -15.94 -7.11 -1.76
CA GLU A 62 -16.14 -8.20 -0.79
C GLU A 62 -14.88 -9.06 -0.58
N ASN A 63 -13.94 -9.06 -1.54
CA ASN A 63 -12.73 -9.87 -1.52
C ASN A 63 -11.43 -9.03 -1.52
N LEU A 64 -11.55 -7.71 -1.30
CA LEU A 64 -10.43 -6.77 -1.37
C LEU A 64 -10.65 -5.59 -0.43
N LEU A 65 -9.75 -5.43 0.53
CA LEU A 65 -9.65 -4.24 1.38
C LEU A 65 -8.43 -3.42 0.95
N VAL A 66 -8.64 -2.12 0.72
CA VAL A 66 -7.57 -1.18 0.36
C VAL A 66 -7.69 0.09 1.18
N GLY A 67 -6.59 0.49 1.80
CA GLY A 67 -6.47 1.73 2.56
C GLY A 67 -5.35 2.61 2.03
N VAL A 68 -5.58 3.93 2.00
CA VAL A 68 -4.60 4.93 1.64
C VAL A 68 -4.50 5.97 2.75
N THR A 69 -3.30 6.15 3.29
CA THR A 69 -3.03 7.03 4.43
C THR A 69 -1.83 7.92 4.15
N SER A 70 -1.86 9.17 4.60
CA SER A 70 -0.71 10.07 4.47
C SER A 70 0.38 9.69 5.47
N MET A 71 1.63 9.79 5.06
CA MET A 71 2.78 9.69 5.97
C MET A 71 2.91 10.97 6.80
N HIS A 72 3.52 10.86 7.97
CA HIS A 72 3.85 12.03 8.79
C HIS A 72 4.62 13.08 7.97
N ARG A 73 4.36 14.35 8.29
CA ARG A 73 5.03 15.52 7.68
C ARG A 73 4.83 15.64 6.16
N ASN A 74 3.71 15.12 5.64
CA ASN A 74 3.41 15.12 4.20
C ASN A 74 4.56 14.47 3.39
N ALA A 75 5.21 13.44 3.94
CA ALA A 75 6.33 12.79 3.28
C ALA A 75 5.91 11.90 2.10
N GLY A 76 4.60 11.71 1.92
CA GLY A 76 3.99 10.86 0.91
C GLY A 76 2.84 10.03 1.47
N TRP A 77 2.67 8.82 0.94
CA TRP A 77 1.50 7.97 1.18
C TRP A 77 1.87 6.51 1.44
N VAL A 78 1.13 5.89 2.36
CA VAL A 78 1.14 4.44 2.60
C VAL A 78 -0.16 3.87 2.04
N ILE A 79 -0.03 2.84 1.19
CA ILE A 79 -1.16 2.10 0.64
C ILE A 79 -1.08 0.67 1.18
N LYS A 80 -2.15 0.20 1.82
CA LYS A 80 -2.25 -1.16 2.36
C LYS A 80 -3.33 -1.92 1.60
N VAL A 81 -3.04 -3.16 1.25
CA VAL A 81 -3.90 -4.06 0.48
C VAL A 81 -4.02 -5.38 1.25
N LEU A 82 -5.25 -5.85 1.42
CA LEU A 82 -5.56 -7.18 1.91
C LEU A 82 -6.57 -7.80 0.95
N ALA A 83 -6.24 -8.93 0.34
CA ALA A 83 -7.13 -9.64 -0.58
C ALA A 83 -7.36 -11.07 -0.10
N GLY A 84 -8.51 -11.67 -0.41
CA GLY A 84 -8.79 -13.06 -0.02
C GLY A 84 -8.19 -14.11 -0.94
N ASP A 85 -7.66 -13.72 -2.10
CA ASP A 85 -7.02 -14.63 -3.05
C ASP A 85 -5.84 -13.97 -3.81
N PRO A 86 -4.92 -14.76 -4.40
CA PRO A 86 -3.73 -14.22 -5.05
C PRO A 86 -4.02 -13.53 -6.39
N TYR A 87 -5.15 -13.82 -7.03
CA TYR A 87 -5.54 -13.21 -8.31
C TYR A 87 -6.00 -11.77 -8.07
N GLU A 88 -6.95 -11.56 -7.16
CA GLU A 88 -7.40 -10.23 -6.75
C GLU A 88 -6.25 -9.41 -6.15
N PHE A 89 -5.36 -10.02 -5.37
CA PHE A 89 -4.15 -9.37 -4.89
C PHE A 89 -3.28 -8.82 -6.03
N ARG A 90 -2.92 -9.67 -7.01
CA ARG A 90 -2.07 -9.27 -8.14
C ARG A 90 -2.72 -8.18 -9.00
N LYS A 91 -4.02 -8.32 -9.26
CA LYS A 91 -4.82 -7.34 -9.99
C LYS A 91 -4.84 -5.99 -9.28
N ALA A 92 -5.10 -5.97 -7.97
CA ALA A 92 -5.10 -4.77 -7.16
C ALA A 92 -3.71 -4.09 -7.14
N MET A 93 -2.66 -4.87 -6.89
CA MET A 93 -1.28 -4.37 -6.85
C MET A 93 -0.87 -3.75 -8.19
N ASN A 94 -1.21 -4.38 -9.32
CA ASN A 94 -0.92 -3.85 -10.65
C ASN A 94 -1.67 -2.54 -10.91
N ARG A 95 -2.97 -2.50 -10.59
CA ARG A 95 -3.79 -1.32 -10.83
C ARG A 95 -3.36 -0.13 -9.97
N ILE A 96 -3.09 -0.37 -8.68
CA ILE A 96 -2.57 0.65 -7.77
C ILE A 96 -1.25 1.18 -8.29
N ARG A 97 -0.35 0.29 -8.73
CA ARG A 97 0.94 0.69 -9.29
C ARG A 97 0.76 1.62 -10.49
N GLU A 98 -0.06 1.28 -11.46
CA GLU A 98 -0.37 2.15 -12.62
C GLU A 98 -0.85 3.53 -12.19
N LEU A 99 -1.84 3.59 -11.29
CA LEU A 99 -2.40 4.84 -10.77
C LEU A 99 -1.35 5.70 -10.08
N LEU A 100 -0.42 5.09 -9.32
CA LEU A 100 0.64 5.83 -8.64
C LEU A 100 1.70 6.34 -9.62
N TYR A 101 2.05 5.56 -10.65
CA TYR A 101 2.99 5.97 -11.69
C TYR A 101 2.44 7.14 -12.52
N GLU A 102 1.17 7.06 -12.90
CA GLU A 102 0.45 8.16 -13.56
C GLU A 102 0.46 9.42 -12.70
N ALA A 103 0.12 9.30 -11.41
CA ALA A 103 0.08 10.41 -10.48
C ALA A 103 1.44 11.11 -10.27
N VAL A 104 2.56 10.40 -10.44
CA VAL A 104 3.91 10.99 -10.38
C VAL A 104 4.54 11.30 -11.73
N GLY A 105 3.79 11.13 -12.83
CA GLY A 105 4.26 11.41 -14.18
C GLY A 105 5.44 10.52 -14.61
N ARG A 106 5.43 9.23 -14.21
CA ARG A 106 6.49 8.26 -14.56
C ARG A 106 5.90 7.03 -15.23
N LEU A 107 6.74 6.37 -16.04
CA LEU A 107 6.37 5.07 -16.61
C LEU A 107 6.60 3.94 -15.60
N PRO A 108 5.70 2.95 -15.50
CA PRO A 108 5.87 1.81 -14.63
C PRO A 108 7.11 0.99 -15.02
N THR A 109 8.05 0.80 -14.09
CA THR A 109 9.19 -0.11 -14.30
C THR A 109 8.75 -1.56 -14.10
N ASN A 110 9.24 -2.50 -14.89
CA ASN A 110 8.96 -3.92 -14.67
C ASN A 110 9.35 -4.35 -13.25
N PHE A 111 8.57 -5.25 -12.64
CA PHE A 111 8.98 -5.89 -11.39
C PHE A 111 10.32 -6.59 -11.62
N ARG A 112 11.26 -6.37 -10.71
CA ARG A 112 12.50 -7.15 -10.71
C ARG A 112 12.14 -8.60 -10.42
N ARG A 113 12.46 -9.49 -11.36
CA ARG A 113 12.44 -10.93 -11.11
C ARG A 113 13.68 -11.23 -10.27
N TYR A 114 13.47 -11.67 -9.04
CA TYR A 114 14.52 -12.27 -8.20
C TYR A 114 14.43 -13.79 -8.36
#